data_AF-A0A5V8Y0R1-F1
#
_entry.id   AF-A0A5V8Y0R1-F1
#
_cell.length_a   1.000
_cell.length_b   1.000
_cell.length_c   1.000
_cell.angle_alpha   90.00
_cell.angle_beta   90.00
_cell.angle_gamma   90.00
#
_symmetry.space_group_name_H-M   'P 1'
#
loop_
_entity.id
_entity.type
_entity.pdbx_description
1 polymer ?
#
loop_
_entity_poly.entity_id
_entity_poly.type
_entity_poly.pdbx_seq_one_letter_code
_entity_poly.pdbx_strand_id
1 'polypeptide(L)'
;MKDFSKYSKALGMAKFYVYAFYDTEDAAKKPFYIGKGKSERCLDHIKYNDDSPKSERINHLLKTGNLGIDILRHGMDEATAKLVEATCIDLLGVGELTNKVRGSSSLMGRITLDELNHLLLKQETEIAPEHAGLAFLLNSTYKSGMSALALYEATRGVWAKVPKDENLQFAYATYGGLVMEVYEIQCWLKAGSQQYFTRELVIPPETNRSEFVGRIASPEIRELYVGKLIKKSRSHGSPFVKVGLAE
;
A
#
# COMPACT_ATOMS: atom_id res chain seq x y z
N MET A 1 15.03 -28.46 -19.04
CA MET A 1 14.63 -27.04 -18.95
C MET A 1 13.62 -26.76 -20.04
N LYS A 2 12.45 -26.17 -19.74
CA LYS A 2 11.51 -25.73 -20.78
C LYS A 2 12.23 -24.70 -21.66
N ASP A 3 12.29 -24.94 -22.97
CA ASP A 3 12.84 -23.96 -23.91
C ASP A 3 11.82 -22.84 -24.13
N PHE A 4 12.13 -21.67 -23.59
CA PHE A 4 11.31 -20.47 -23.72
C PHE A 4 11.67 -19.62 -24.95
N SER A 5 12.73 -19.97 -25.69
CA SER A 5 13.20 -19.20 -26.86
C SER A 5 12.13 -19.07 -27.94
N LYS A 6 11.27 -20.10 -28.09
CA LYS A 6 10.15 -20.10 -29.04
C LYS A 6 9.14 -18.97 -28.84
N TYR A 7 9.07 -18.38 -27.64
CA TYR A 7 8.14 -17.29 -27.32
C TYR A 7 8.74 -15.89 -27.59
N SER A 8 10.05 -15.79 -27.81
CA SER A 8 10.78 -14.53 -28.01
C SER A 8 10.14 -13.62 -29.05
N LYS A 9 9.84 -14.18 -30.23
CA LYS A 9 9.25 -13.44 -31.35
C LYS A 9 7.89 -12.84 -31.00
N ALA A 10 7.03 -13.61 -30.35
CA ALA A 10 5.69 -13.15 -29.95
C ALA A 10 5.78 -12.04 -28.90
N LEU A 11 6.66 -12.20 -27.90
CA LEU A 11 6.89 -11.20 -26.85
C LEU A 11 7.49 -9.90 -27.40
N GLY A 12 8.36 -9.98 -28.42
CA GLY A 12 8.88 -8.82 -29.14
C GLY A 12 7.79 -8.01 -29.87
N MET A 13 6.72 -8.68 -30.33
CA MET A 13 5.58 -8.04 -31.00
C MET A 13 4.50 -7.53 -30.03
N ALA A 14 4.54 -7.94 -28.76
CA ALA A 14 3.51 -7.65 -27.77
C ALA A 14 3.49 -6.19 -27.25
N LYS A 15 4.39 -5.31 -27.73
CA LYS A 15 4.64 -3.97 -27.17
C LYS A 15 4.85 -4.05 -25.65
N PHE A 16 4.08 -3.32 -24.85
CA PHE A 16 4.00 -3.53 -23.40
C PHE A 16 2.83 -4.44 -23.04
N TYR A 17 3.04 -5.26 -22.02
CA TYR A 17 2.09 -6.23 -21.52
C TYR A 17 2.15 -6.35 -19.99
N VAL A 18 1.11 -6.91 -19.40
CA VAL A 18 1.06 -7.31 -17.98
C VAL A 18 0.95 -8.82 -17.94
N TYR A 19 1.74 -9.44 -17.08
CA TYR A 19 1.81 -10.89 -16.92
C TYR A 19 1.69 -11.29 -15.45
N ALA A 20 1.34 -12.55 -15.22
CA ALA A 20 1.22 -13.15 -13.91
C ALA A 20 1.99 -14.47 -13.83
N PHE A 21 2.61 -14.73 -12.68
CA PHE A 21 3.09 -16.07 -12.31
C PHE A 21 2.16 -16.69 -11.29
N TYR A 22 1.88 -17.97 -11.47
CA TYR A 22 1.01 -18.77 -10.61
C TYR A 22 1.53 -20.21 -10.54
N ASP A 23 1.05 -20.95 -9.56
CA ASP A 23 1.26 -22.38 -9.45
C ASP A 23 0.17 -23.10 -10.26
N THR A 24 0.55 -23.96 -11.20
CA THR A 24 -0.40 -24.70 -12.03
C THR A 24 -1.21 -25.74 -11.26
N GLU A 25 -0.75 -26.14 -10.07
CA GLU A 25 -1.50 -27.05 -9.18
C GLU A 25 -2.53 -26.31 -8.32
N ASP A 26 -2.45 -24.98 -8.21
CA ASP A 26 -3.50 -24.19 -7.57
C ASP A 26 -4.76 -24.21 -8.45
N ALA A 27 -5.84 -24.82 -7.94
CA ALA A 27 -7.12 -24.90 -8.63
C ALA A 27 -7.71 -23.52 -8.97
N ALA A 28 -7.43 -22.49 -8.16
CA ALA A 28 -7.85 -21.12 -8.41
C ALA A 28 -6.88 -20.37 -9.34
N LYS A 29 -5.72 -20.96 -9.67
CA LYS A 29 -4.61 -20.34 -10.42
C LYS A 29 -4.26 -18.96 -9.88
N LYS A 30 -4.23 -18.81 -8.55
CA LYS A 30 -4.04 -17.51 -7.92
C LYS A 30 -2.63 -17.00 -8.25
N PRO A 31 -2.49 -15.80 -8.83
CA PRO A 31 -1.17 -15.24 -9.08
C PRO A 31 -0.44 -14.99 -7.77
N PHE A 32 0.82 -15.39 -7.69
CA PHE A 32 1.72 -14.98 -6.62
C PHE A 32 2.62 -13.82 -7.04
N TYR A 33 2.64 -13.45 -8.32
CA TYR A 33 3.37 -12.31 -8.83
C TYR A 33 2.66 -11.73 -10.05
N ILE A 34 2.61 -10.40 -10.14
CA ILE A 34 2.15 -9.67 -11.33
C ILE A 34 3.23 -8.69 -11.75
N GLY A 35 3.51 -8.58 -13.04
CA GLY A 35 4.49 -7.62 -13.53
C GLY A 35 4.13 -7.00 -14.87
N LYS A 36 4.61 -5.78 -15.11
CA LYS A 36 4.69 -5.16 -16.44
C LYS A 36 5.93 -5.68 -17.17
N GLY A 37 5.76 -6.06 -18.44
CA GLY A 37 6.80 -6.54 -19.32
C GLY A 37 6.86 -5.79 -20.64
N LYS A 38 8.03 -5.85 -21.27
CA LYS A 38 8.30 -5.51 -22.67
C LYS A 38 9.34 -6.52 -23.17
N SER A 39 9.21 -6.98 -24.41
CA SER A 39 10.07 -8.04 -24.94
C SER A 39 10.10 -9.25 -23.98
N GLU A 40 11.25 -9.84 -23.70
CA GLU A 40 11.37 -11.06 -22.89
C GLU A 40 11.32 -10.85 -21.37
N ARG A 41 10.91 -9.68 -20.86
CA ARG A 41 11.03 -9.37 -19.43
C ARG A 41 10.41 -10.40 -18.47
N CYS A 42 9.28 -11.02 -18.83
CA CYS A 42 8.72 -12.10 -18.01
C CYS A 42 9.62 -13.36 -17.96
N LEU A 43 10.36 -13.64 -19.04
CA LEU A 43 11.32 -14.75 -19.11
C LEU A 43 12.65 -14.39 -18.46
N ASP A 44 13.03 -13.11 -18.43
CA ASP A 44 14.25 -12.66 -17.76
C ASP A 44 14.24 -12.97 -16.26
N HIS A 45 13.07 -12.96 -15.61
CA HIS A 45 12.93 -13.39 -14.22
C HIS A 45 13.21 -14.88 -13.98
N ILE A 46 13.17 -15.69 -15.03
CA ILE A 46 13.53 -17.12 -14.98
C ILE A 46 15.02 -17.30 -15.27
N LYS A 47 15.59 -16.48 -16.16
CA LYS A 47 17.00 -16.55 -16.57
C LYS A 47 17.94 -15.93 -15.54
N TYR A 48 17.56 -14.80 -14.97
CA TYR A 48 18.38 -14.00 -14.07
C TYR A 48 17.72 -13.95 -12.69
N ASN A 49 18.06 -14.94 -11.88
CA ASN A 49 17.60 -15.03 -10.50
C ASN A 49 18.37 -14.09 -9.58
N ASP A 50 17.67 -13.60 -8.58
CA ASP A 50 18.21 -12.90 -7.41
C ASP A 50 17.82 -13.66 -6.13
N ASP A 51 18.37 -13.27 -4.97
CA ASP A 51 18.01 -13.85 -3.66
C ASP A 51 16.68 -13.28 -3.13
N SER A 52 15.69 -13.06 -4.02
CA SER A 52 14.37 -12.58 -3.61
C SER A 52 13.38 -13.71 -3.36
N PRO A 53 12.39 -13.51 -2.46
CA PRO A 53 11.31 -14.47 -2.27
C PRO A 53 10.57 -14.85 -3.57
N LYS A 54 10.48 -13.91 -4.51
CA LYS A 54 9.92 -14.14 -5.85
C LYS A 54 10.77 -15.16 -6.62
N SER A 55 12.08 -14.96 -6.69
CA SER A 55 12.99 -15.84 -7.44
C SER A 55 13.12 -17.22 -6.79
N GLU A 56 13.10 -17.30 -5.46
CA GLU A 56 12.99 -18.57 -4.73
C GLU A 56 11.73 -19.33 -5.13
N ARG A 57 10.58 -18.66 -5.16
CA ARG A 57 9.28 -19.26 -5.55
C ARG A 57 9.26 -19.69 -7.02
N ILE A 58 9.78 -18.87 -7.93
CA ILE A 58 9.94 -19.22 -9.34
C ILE A 58 10.81 -20.47 -9.49
N ASN A 59 11.96 -20.53 -8.81
CA ASN A 59 12.88 -21.66 -8.88
C ASN A 59 12.27 -22.95 -8.33
N HIS A 60 11.53 -22.87 -7.23
CA HIS A 60 10.81 -24.01 -6.69
C HIS A 60 9.84 -24.58 -7.73
N LEU A 61 8.99 -23.73 -8.32
CA LEU A 61 7.99 -24.15 -9.31
C LEU A 61 8.60 -24.58 -10.66
N LEU A 62 9.78 -24.07 -11.03
CA LEU A 62 10.50 -24.56 -12.20
C LEU A 62 11.04 -25.97 -12.01
N LYS A 63 11.50 -26.31 -10.78
CA LYS A 63 11.99 -27.64 -10.44
C LYS A 63 10.87 -28.69 -10.41
N THR A 64 9.70 -28.31 -9.89
CA THR A 64 8.51 -29.19 -9.87
C THR A 64 7.78 -29.24 -11.21
N GLY A 65 8.05 -28.29 -12.11
CA GLY A 65 7.39 -28.19 -13.41
C GLY A 65 6.08 -27.40 -13.40
N ASN A 66 5.70 -26.86 -12.23
CA ASN A 66 4.40 -26.27 -11.94
C ASN A 66 4.35 -24.74 -12.12
N LEU A 67 5.39 -24.12 -12.68
CA LEU A 67 5.37 -22.69 -12.97
C LEU A 67 4.45 -22.40 -14.17
N GLY A 68 3.37 -21.65 -13.91
CA GLY A 68 2.50 -21.05 -14.91
C GLY A 68 2.88 -19.59 -15.19
N ILE A 69 2.73 -19.17 -16.45
CA ILE A 69 2.90 -17.77 -16.87
C ILE A 69 1.70 -17.38 -17.73
N ASP A 70 0.91 -16.42 -17.26
CA ASP A 70 -0.23 -15.89 -18.02
C ASP A 70 0.06 -14.46 -18.48
N ILE A 71 -0.32 -14.13 -19.71
CA ILE A 71 -0.35 -12.75 -20.21
C ILE A 71 -1.76 -12.21 -19.97
N LEU A 72 -1.90 -11.28 -19.01
CA LEU A 72 -3.20 -10.73 -18.63
C LEU A 72 -3.73 -9.75 -19.70
N ARG A 73 -2.85 -8.88 -20.19
CA ARG A 73 -3.11 -7.90 -21.26
C ARG A 73 -1.82 -7.58 -22.02
N HIS A 74 -1.91 -7.27 -23.31
CA HIS A 74 -0.76 -6.93 -24.16
C HIS A 74 -1.13 -5.88 -25.23
N GLY A 75 -0.12 -5.37 -25.96
CA GLY A 75 -0.31 -4.40 -27.04
C GLY A 75 -0.47 -2.96 -26.58
N MET A 76 -0.19 -2.68 -25.31
CA MET A 76 -0.41 -1.38 -24.67
C MET A 76 0.80 -0.46 -24.83
N ASP A 77 0.60 0.85 -24.61
CA ASP A 77 1.69 1.76 -24.27
C ASP A 77 2.16 1.52 -22.82
N GLU A 78 3.29 2.13 -22.46
CA GLU A 78 3.88 1.92 -21.14
C GLU A 78 3.02 2.45 -19.99
N ALA A 79 2.38 3.61 -20.16
CA ALA A 79 1.57 4.24 -19.12
C ALA A 79 0.32 3.40 -18.81
N THR A 80 -0.34 2.91 -19.86
CA THR A 80 -1.49 2.01 -19.76
C THR A 80 -1.10 0.68 -19.12
N ALA A 81 0.02 0.08 -19.53
CA ALA A 81 0.50 -1.16 -18.93
C ALA A 81 0.83 -1.00 -17.43
N LYS A 82 1.38 0.17 -17.05
CA LYS A 82 1.64 0.53 -15.65
C LYS A 82 0.34 0.66 -14.84
N LEU A 83 -0.70 1.25 -15.42
CA LEU A 83 -2.02 1.35 -14.78
C LEU A 83 -2.67 -0.03 -14.59
N VAL A 84 -2.66 -0.86 -15.64
CA VAL A 84 -3.21 -2.23 -15.57
C VAL A 84 -2.47 -3.08 -14.54
N GLU A 85 -1.13 -3.01 -14.50
CA GLU A 85 -0.32 -3.68 -13.48
C GLU A 85 -0.76 -3.26 -12.07
N ALA A 86 -0.86 -1.96 -11.81
CA ALA A 86 -1.30 -1.43 -10.52
C ALA A 86 -2.71 -1.93 -10.15
N THR A 87 -3.66 -1.88 -11.07
CA THR A 87 -5.04 -2.36 -10.85
C THR A 87 -5.09 -3.84 -10.50
N CYS A 88 -4.34 -4.70 -11.22
CA CYS A 88 -4.32 -6.13 -10.92
C CYS A 88 -3.72 -6.40 -9.53
N ILE A 89 -2.65 -5.68 -9.16
CA ILE A 89 -2.03 -5.79 -7.82
C ILE A 89 -3.00 -5.29 -6.72
N ASP A 90 -3.76 -4.23 -6.98
CA ASP A 90 -4.75 -3.69 -6.04
C ASP A 90 -5.91 -4.66 -5.82
N LEU A 91 -6.31 -5.41 -6.85
CA LEU A 91 -7.39 -6.40 -6.77
C LEU A 91 -7.00 -7.62 -5.92
N LEU A 92 -5.79 -8.16 -6.12
CA LEU A 92 -5.31 -9.34 -5.40
C LEU A 92 -4.83 -9.04 -3.98
N GLY A 93 -4.43 -7.78 -3.70
CA GLY A 93 -3.92 -7.35 -2.39
C GLY A 93 -2.42 -7.61 -2.19
N VAL A 94 -1.78 -6.81 -1.34
CA VAL A 94 -0.31 -6.84 -1.12
C VAL A 94 0.15 -8.12 -0.41
N GLY A 95 -0.69 -8.74 0.41
CA GLY A 95 -0.31 -9.93 1.19
C GLY A 95 -0.20 -11.23 0.37
N GLU A 96 -0.83 -11.27 -0.81
CA GLU A 96 -0.91 -12.47 -1.66
C GLU A 96 0.19 -12.49 -2.74
N LEU A 97 0.88 -11.37 -2.93
CA LEU A 97 1.84 -11.18 -4.01
C LEU A 97 3.27 -11.00 -3.47
N THR A 98 4.24 -11.67 -4.09
CA THR A 98 5.67 -11.54 -3.77
C THR A 98 6.31 -10.28 -4.39
N ASN A 99 5.51 -9.33 -4.84
CA ASN A 99 5.95 -8.09 -5.47
C ASN A 99 6.68 -7.19 -4.46
N LYS A 100 7.97 -6.91 -4.69
CA LYS A 100 8.77 -5.97 -3.85
C LYS A 100 8.27 -4.52 -3.93
N VAL A 101 7.76 -4.09 -5.08
CA VAL A 101 7.35 -2.71 -5.37
C VAL A 101 6.04 -2.72 -6.16
N ARG A 102 5.07 -1.87 -5.77
CA ARG A 102 3.87 -1.62 -6.60
C ARG A 102 4.24 -0.72 -7.78
N GLY A 103 3.66 -0.99 -8.95
CA GLY A 103 3.76 -0.09 -10.11
C GLY A 103 3.45 1.36 -9.69
N SER A 104 4.29 2.30 -10.11
CA SER A 104 4.24 3.71 -9.73
C SER A 104 3.05 4.45 -10.38
N SER A 105 1.81 4.23 -9.97
CA SER A 105 0.71 5.11 -10.35
C SER A 105 0.31 5.98 -9.16
N SER A 106 0.27 7.29 -9.38
CA SER A 106 -0.18 8.33 -8.45
C SER A 106 -1.69 8.36 -8.24
N LEU A 107 -2.42 7.49 -8.94
CA LEU A 107 -3.87 7.34 -8.79
C LEU A 107 -4.11 6.40 -7.61
N MET A 108 -4.95 6.86 -6.68
CA MET A 108 -5.43 6.05 -5.57
C MET A 108 -5.98 4.73 -6.12
N GLY A 109 -5.51 3.61 -5.56
CA GLY A 109 -5.81 2.27 -6.05
C GLY A 109 -7.24 1.82 -5.74
N ARG A 110 -7.42 0.57 -5.32
CA ARG A 110 -8.74 0.07 -4.89
C ARG A 110 -9.25 0.87 -3.67
N ILE A 111 -10.43 1.46 -3.82
CA ILE A 111 -11.23 2.18 -2.81
C ILE A 111 -12.70 1.70 -2.87
N THR A 112 -13.49 2.04 -1.85
CA THR A 112 -14.93 1.78 -1.81
C THR A 112 -15.72 2.77 -2.68
N LEU A 113 -17.00 2.46 -2.93
CA LEU A 113 -17.88 3.37 -3.65
C LEU A 113 -18.10 4.68 -2.88
N ASP A 114 -18.21 4.60 -1.55
CA ASP A 114 -18.41 5.77 -0.70
C ASP A 114 -17.16 6.67 -0.70
N GLU A 115 -15.97 6.07 -0.60
CA GLU A 115 -14.69 6.78 -0.71
C GLU A 115 -14.56 7.51 -2.05
N LEU A 116 -14.93 6.84 -3.15
CA LEU A 116 -14.95 7.45 -4.49
C LEU A 116 -15.94 8.63 -4.55
N ASN A 117 -17.13 8.46 -3.98
CA ASN A 117 -18.14 9.50 -3.92
C ASN A 117 -17.62 10.74 -3.17
N HIS A 118 -17.03 10.56 -1.98
CA HIS A 118 -16.44 11.66 -1.21
C HIS A 118 -15.29 12.35 -1.95
N LEU A 119 -14.43 11.60 -2.64
CA LEU A 119 -13.33 12.16 -3.43
C LEU A 119 -13.82 12.97 -4.62
N LEU A 120 -14.74 12.42 -5.42
CA LEU A 120 -15.19 13.07 -6.65
C LEU A 120 -16.07 14.28 -6.38
N LEU A 121 -16.95 14.19 -5.38
CA LEU A 121 -17.80 15.31 -4.95
C LEU A 121 -17.04 16.32 -4.09
N LYS A 122 -15.81 16.00 -3.65
CA LYS A 122 -15.01 16.81 -2.71
C LYS A 122 -15.80 17.20 -1.46
N GLN A 123 -16.61 16.27 -0.96
CA GLN A 123 -17.40 16.47 0.26
C GLN A 123 -16.49 16.32 1.47
N GLU A 124 -15.90 17.44 1.87
CA GLU A 124 -15.05 17.51 3.05
C GLU A 124 -15.86 17.41 4.34
N THR A 125 -15.33 16.65 5.29
CA THR A 125 -15.87 16.44 6.63
C THR A 125 -14.99 17.18 7.63
N GLU A 126 -15.60 18.08 8.40
CA GLU A 126 -14.94 18.74 9.53
C GLU A 126 -14.88 17.80 10.72
N ILE A 127 -13.74 17.80 11.40
CA ILE A 127 -13.58 17.09 12.66
C ILE A 127 -14.13 17.97 13.78
N ALA A 128 -15.03 17.43 14.58
CA ALA A 128 -15.58 18.15 15.72
C ALA A 128 -14.51 18.41 16.80
N PRO A 129 -14.58 19.50 17.57
CA PRO A 129 -13.58 19.83 18.59
C PRO A 129 -13.34 18.74 19.65
N GLU A 130 -14.38 18.04 20.05
CA GLU A 130 -14.32 16.89 20.97
C GLU A 130 -13.58 15.68 20.36
N HIS A 131 -13.40 15.66 19.05
CA HIS A 131 -12.71 14.61 18.29
C HIS A 131 -11.34 15.11 17.78
N ALA A 132 -10.81 16.18 18.38
CA ALA A 132 -9.55 16.78 17.97
C ALA A 132 -8.37 15.80 17.97
N GLY A 133 -7.46 16.00 17.01
CA GLY A 133 -6.39 15.04 16.80
C GLY A 133 -5.43 15.42 15.68
N LEU A 134 -4.70 14.42 15.21
CA LEU A 134 -3.71 14.53 14.15
C LEU A 134 -4.10 13.69 12.95
N ALA A 135 -4.20 14.33 11.79
CA ALA A 135 -4.29 13.66 10.50
C ALA A 135 -2.89 13.34 9.98
N PHE A 136 -2.52 12.06 10.02
CA PHE A 136 -1.25 11.55 9.48
C PHE A 136 -1.37 11.30 7.99
N LEU A 137 -0.48 11.90 7.21
CA LEU A 137 -0.45 11.85 5.74
C LEU A 137 0.39 10.66 5.28
N LEU A 138 -0.25 9.53 5.03
CA LEU A 138 0.40 8.26 4.70
C LEU A 138 0.75 8.13 3.21
N ASN A 139 1.04 9.25 2.53
CA ASN A 139 1.23 9.29 1.07
C ASN A 139 2.35 8.36 0.56
N SER A 140 3.35 8.07 1.40
CA SER A 140 4.48 7.20 1.07
C SER A 140 4.42 5.80 1.69
N THR A 141 3.53 5.58 2.67
CA THR A 141 3.49 4.36 3.47
C THR A 141 2.19 3.56 3.28
N TYR A 142 1.08 4.22 2.96
CA TYR A 142 -0.19 3.56 2.68
C TYR A 142 -0.10 2.74 1.40
N LYS A 143 -0.68 1.54 1.45
CA LYS A 143 -0.84 0.66 0.29
C LYS A 143 -2.27 0.11 0.34
N SER A 144 -3.01 0.21 -0.76
CA SER A 144 -4.37 -0.34 -0.81
C SER A 144 -4.33 -1.86 -0.56
N GLY A 145 -5.17 -2.33 0.36
CA GLY A 145 -5.17 -3.73 0.81
C GLY A 145 -4.08 -4.07 1.84
N MET A 146 -3.45 -3.09 2.49
CA MET A 146 -2.64 -3.33 3.68
C MET A 146 -3.50 -3.87 4.83
N SER A 147 -2.92 -4.71 5.68
CA SER A 147 -3.62 -5.22 6.87
C SER A 147 -3.89 -4.10 7.88
N ALA A 148 -4.86 -4.33 8.79
CA ALA A 148 -5.14 -3.40 9.88
C ALA A 148 -3.88 -3.10 10.72
N LEU A 149 -3.05 -4.13 10.99
CA LEU A 149 -1.78 -3.95 11.70
C LEU A 149 -0.80 -3.07 10.91
N ALA A 150 -0.69 -3.27 9.59
CA ALA A 150 0.19 -2.46 8.75
C ALA A 150 -0.26 -1.00 8.66
N LEU A 151 -1.58 -0.75 8.59
CA LEU A 151 -2.14 0.59 8.64
C LEU A 151 -1.88 1.25 10.00
N TYR A 152 -2.08 0.52 11.09
CA TYR A 152 -1.77 1.00 12.44
C TYR A 152 -0.29 1.35 12.59
N GLU A 153 0.63 0.44 12.21
CA GLU A 153 2.08 0.69 12.29
C GLU A 153 2.53 1.85 11.39
N ALA A 154 1.89 2.04 10.23
CA ALA A 154 2.12 3.19 9.37
C ALA A 154 1.69 4.51 10.02
N THR A 155 0.56 4.50 10.75
CA THR A 155 -0.04 5.66 11.42
C THR A 155 0.68 5.99 12.73
N ARG A 156 0.93 4.98 13.57
CA ARG A 156 1.75 5.05 14.79
C ARG A 156 3.10 5.70 14.51
N GLY A 157 3.75 5.22 13.45
CA GLY A 157 4.90 5.83 12.80
C GLY A 157 6.10 6.14 13.69
N VAL A 158 7.06 6.86 13.11
CA VAL A 158 8.29 7.30 13.77
C VAL A 158 8.43 8.79 13.50
N TRP A 159 7.63 9.59 14.22
CA TRP A 159 7.34 10.98 13.90
C TRP A 159 8.31 11.95 14.59
N ALA A 160 8.85 12.89 13.82
CA ALA A 160 9.66 13.96 14.37
C ALA A 160 8.76 15.14 14.78
N LYS A 161 9.03 15.74 15.95
CA LYS A 161 8.37 16.97 16.44
C LYS A 161 6.83 16.90 16.44
N VAL A 162 6.28 15.73 16.75
CA VAL A 162 4.83 15.55 16.85
C VAL A 162 4.27 16.29 18.08
N PRO A 163 3.18 17.07 17.94
CA PRO A 163 2.56 17.72 19.09
C PRO A 163 1.89 16.68 19.99
N LYS A 164 2.02 16.88 21.30
CA LYS A 164 1.54 15.94 22.34
C LYS A 164 0.59 16.63 23.32
N ASP A 165 -0.23 17.53 22.78
CA ASP A 165 -1.24 18.26 23.53
C ASP A 165 -2.33 17.29 24.01
N GLU A 166 -2.81 17.46 25.24
CA GLU A 166 -3.84 16.61 25.86
C GLU A 166 -5.18 16.65 25.11
N ASN A 167 -5.42 17.72 24.35
CA ASN A 167 -6.60 17.87 23.52
C ASN A 167 -6.51 17.09 22.20
N LEU A 168 -5.33 16.59 21.81
CA LEU A 168 -5.13 15.83 20.57
C LEU A 168 -5.25 14.33 20.85
N GLN A 169 -6.48 13.89 21.01
CA GLN A 169 -6.80 12.53 21.47
C GLN A 169 -6.90 11.51 20.34
N PHE A 170 -7.05 11.94 19.09
CA PHE A 170 -7.22 11.05 17.95
C PHE A 170 -6.06 11.10 16.95
N ALA A 171 -5.79 9.96 16.32
CA ALA A 171 -4.91 9.81 15.17
C ALA A 171 -5.72 9.34 13.96
N TYR A 172 -5.85 10.20 12.96
CA TYR A 172 -6.52 9.90 11.69
C TYR A 172 -5.48 9.41 10.69
N ALA A 173 -5.58 8.15 10.27
CA ALA A 173 -4.77 7.61 9.19
C ALA A 173 -5.32 8.13 7.86
N THR A 174 -4.60 9.00 7.15
CA THR A 174 -5.12 9.60 5.93
C THR A 174 -4.28 9.29 4.69
N TYR A 175 -4.95 9.05 3.57
CA TYR A 175 -4.33 8.89 2.25
C TYR A 175 -5.15 9.67 1.21
N GLY A 176 -4.50 10.57 0.47
CA GLY A 176 -5.21 11.45 -0.46
C GLY A 176 -6.33 12.31 0.16
N GLY A 177 -6.30 12.51 1.48
CA GLY A 177 -7.33 13.21 2.24
C GLY A 177 -8.47 12.32 2.76
N LEU A 178 -8.61 11.08 2.28
CA LEU A 178 -9.55 10.13 2.87
C LEU A 178 -9.03 9.63 4.21
N VAL A 179 -9.92 9.49 5.19
CA VAL A 179 -9.64 8.84 6.46
C VAL A 179 -9.78 7.33 6.28
N MET A 180 -8.66 6.62 6.34
CA MET A 180 -8.62 5.16 6.21
C MET A 180 -8.96 4.44 7.51
N GLU A 181 -8.61 5.04 8.66
CA GLU A 181 -8.95 4.56 9.99
C GLU A 181 -8.75 5.68 11.03
N VAL A 182 -9.42 5.57 12.17
CA VAL A 182 -9.27 6.47 13.31
C VAL A 182 -8.82 5.68 14.55
N TYR A 183 -7.79 6.19 15.22
CA TYR A 183 -7.27 5.62 16.47
C TYR A 183 -7.41 6.61 17.62
N GLU A 184 -7.75 6.12 18.80
CA GLU A 184 -7.61 6.83 20.06
C GLU A 184 -6.16 6.70 20.55
N ILE A 185 -5.50 7.84 20.76
CA ILE A 185 -4.16 7.92 21.32
C ILE A 185 -4.25 7.75 22.83
N GLN A 186 -3.57 6.74 23.37
CA GLN A 186 -3.46 6.50 24.81
C GLN A 186 -2.25 7.22 25.40
N CYS A 187 -1.10 7.13 24.74
CA CYS A 187 0.11 7.85 25.16
C CYS A 187 1.14 7.96 24.02
N TRP A 188 2.15 8.79 24.25
CA TRP A 188 3.29 8.96 23.35
C TRP A 188 4.55 8.36 23.96
N LEU A 189 5.24 7.53 23.19
CA LEU A 189 6.52 6.91 23.57
C LEU A 189 7.65 7.39 22.66
N LYS A 190 8.89 7.11 23.07
CA LYS A 190 10.05 7.24 22.20
C LYS A 190 9.93 6.23 21.06
N ALA A 191 10.23 6.63 19.84
CA ALA A 191 10.13 5.72 18.70
C ALA A 191 11.09 4.55 18.85
N GLY A 192 10.65 3.35 18.49
CA GLY A 192 11.42 2.11 18.67
C GLY A 192 11.26 1.46 20.04
N SER A 193 10.37 1.98 20.91
CA SER A 193 9.98 1.31 22.14
C SER A 193 9.00 0.15 21.90
N GLN A 194 8.28 0.15 20.77
CA GLN A 194 7.40 -0.94 20.35
C GLN A 194 7.97 -1.70 19.16
N GLN A 195 7.64 -2.99 19.07
CA GLN A 195 7.99 -3.83 17.93
C GLN A 195 7.13 -3.47 16.70
N TYR A 196 7.75 -3.51 15.52
CA TYR A 196 7.09 -3.45 14.21
C TYR A 196 7.14 -4.83 13.58
N PHE A 197 6.00 -5.35 13.16
CA PHE A 197 5.85 -6.67 12.55
C PHE A 197 5.64 -6.60 11.04
N THR A 198 5.19 -5.45 10.52
CA THR A 198 4.85 -5.30 9.10
C THR A 198 5.88 -4.45 8.34
N ARG A 199 6.86 -3.90 9.06
CA ARG A 199 7.89 -2.99 8.53
C ARG A 199 9.23 -3.25 9.20
N GLU A 200 10.26 -3.42 8.40
CA GLU A 200 11.64 -3.38 8.88
C GLU A 200 12.08 -1.92 9.00
N LEU A 201 12.35 -1.48 10.23
CA LEU A 201 12.77 -0.12 10.52
C LEU A 201 14.06 -0.17 11.34
N VAL A 202 15.10 0.51 10.85
CA VAL A 202 16.32 0.75 11.63
C VAL A 202 16.14 2.09 12.33
N ILE A 203 15.83 2.03 13.63
CA ILE A 203 15.63 3.22 14.47
C ILE A 203 16.86 3.37 15.37
N PRO A 204 17.63 4.47 15.23
CA PRO A 204 18.77 4.72 16.11
C PRO A 204 18.33 4.85 17.58
N PRO A 205 19.10 4.31 18.55
CA PRO A 205 18.78 4.44 19.98
C PRO A 205 18.61 5.90 20.43
N GLU A 206 19.37 6.83 19.85
CA GLU A 206 19.34 8.26 20.15
C GLU A 206 18.25 9.05 19.40
N THR A 207 17.21 8.35 18.92
CA THR A 207 16.12 9.00 18.19
C THR A 207 15.33 9.96 19.09
N ASN A 208 15.10 11.19 18.61
CA ASN A 208 14.16 12.15 19.22
C ASN A 208 12.75 12.04 18.64
N ARG A 209 12.47 10.97 17.89
CA ARG A 209 11.17 10.72 17.30
C ARG A 209 10.24 10.05 18.29
N SER A 210 8.95 10.20 18.07
CA SER A 210 7.92 9.61 18.91
C SER A 210 6.97 8.76 18.10
N GLU A 211 6.39 7.79 18.78
CA GLU A 211 5.34 6.91 18.27
C GLU A 211 4.24 6.87 19.32
N PHE A 212 2.98 6.70 18.90
CA PHE A 212 1.89 6.60 19.86
C PHE A 212 1.57 5.14 20.20
N VAL A 213 0.98 4.93 21.37
CA VAL A 213 0.21 3.72 21.69
C VAL A 213 -1.25 4.10 21.57
N GLY A 214 -2.01 3.32 20.82
CA GLY A 214 -3.43 3.61 20.61
C GLY A 214 -4.23 2.38 20.28
N ARG A 215 -5.55 2.57 20.24
CA ARG A 215 -6.52 1.56 19.84
C ARG A 215 -7.42 2.11 18.75
N ILE A 216 -8.06 1.22 18.00
CA ILE A 216 -9.14 1.63 17.07
C ILE A 216 -10.18 2.41 17.88
N ALA A 217 -10.60 3.57 17.35
CA ALA A 217 -11.61 4.41 17.98
C ALA A 217 -12.97 3.70 18.07
N SER A 218 -13.88 4.22 18.89
CA SER A 218 -15.21 3.63 19.02
C SER A 218 -15.96 3.56 17.65
N PRO A 219 -16.92 2.62 17.48
CA PRO A 219 -17.69 2.51 16.25
C PRO A 219 -18.38 3.82 15.84
N GLU A 220 -18.86 4.60 16.80
CA GLU A 220 -19.55 5.87 16.59
C GLU A 220 -18.60 6.90 15.97
N ILE A 221 -17.36 7.01 16.47
CA ILE A 221 -16.33 7.89 15.91
C ILE A 221 -15.93 7.44 14.50
N ARG A 222 -15.83 6.13 14.29
CA ARG A 222 -15.43 5.59 12.99
C ARG A 222 -16.47 5.85 11.93
N GLU A 223 -17.76 5.67 12.25
CA GLU A 223 -18.88 5.98 11.34
C GLU A 223 -18.92 7.46 10.94
N LEU A 224 -18.47 8.36 11.84
CA LEU A 224 -18.39 9.78 11.54
C LEU A 224 -17.31 10.13 10.52
N TYR A 225 -16.20 9.38 10.44
CA TYR A 225 -15.02 9.85 9.71
C TYR A 225 -14.41 8.88 8.71
N VAL A 226 -14.42 7.57 8.98
CA VAL A 226 -13.78 6.57 8.10
C VAL A 226 -14.44 6.58 6.73
N GLY A 227 -13.62 6.57 5.68
CA GLY A 227 -14.05 6.65 4.28
C GLY A 227 -14.43 8.05 3.81
N LYS A 228 -14.42 9.06 4.69
CA LYS A 228 -14.75 10.44 4.33
C LYS A 228 -13.50 11.27 4.04
N LEU A 229 -13.67 12.27 3.17
CA LEU A 229 -12.63 13.24 2.87
C LEU A 229 -12.53 14.23 4.03
N ILE A 230 -11.37 14.38 4.66
CA ILE A 230 -11.21 15.29 5.80
C ILE A 230 -10.91 16.72 5.33
N LYS A 231 -11.60 17.71 5.93
CA LYS A 231 -11.20 19.12 5.80
C LYS A 231 -9.94 19.34 6.62
N LYS A 232 -8.87 19.83 5.98
CA LYS A 232 -7.61 20.11 6.67
C LYS A 232 -6.81 21.20 5.97
N SER A 233 -5.99 21.90 6.75
CA SER A 233 -5.02 22.86 6.22
C SER A 233 -3.92 22.17 5.40
N ARG A 234 -3.21 22.96 4.60
CA ARG A 234 -2.02 22.48 3.89
C ARG A 234 -0.96 22.09 4.92
N SER A 235 -0.26 20.99 4.67
CA SER A 235 0.73 20.50 5.63
C SER A 235 2.08 21.19 5.54
N HIS A 236 2.35 21.97 4.48
CA HIS A 236 3.63 22.66 4.26
C HIS A 236 4.86 21.73 4.40
N GLY A 237 4.73 20.48 3.97
CA GLY A 237 5.79 19.46 4.06
C GLY A 237 5.78 18.65 5.37
N SER A 238 4.91 18.99 6.33
CA SER A 238 4.67 18.16 7.50
C SER A 238 3.99 16.84 7.11
N PRO A 239 4.39 15.70 7.71
CA PRO A 239 3.72 14.42 7.51
C PRO A 239 2.41 14.29 8.30
N PHE A 240 2.03 15.29 9.09
CA PHE A 240 0.77 15.33 9.82
C PHE A 240 0.25 16.76 9.97
N VAL A 241 -1.05 16.93 10.21
CA VAL A 241 -1.69 18.22 10.51
C VAL A 241 -2.67 18.08 11.68
N LYS A 242 -2.85 19.16 12.44
CA LYS A 242 -3.89 19.22 13.48
C LYS A 242 -5.27 19.37 12.84
N VAL A 243 -6.26 18.69 13.41
CA VAL A 243 -7.66 18.73 12.98
C VAL A 243 -8.57 18.78 14.20
N GLY A 244 -9.77 19.35 14.04
CA GLY A 244 -10.71 19.55 15.15
C GLY A 244 -10.28 20.65 16.13
N LEU A 245 -9.48 21.60 15.69
CA LEU A 245 -9.19 22.81 16.48
C LEU A 245 -9.83 24.00 15.77
N ALA A 246 -10.39 24.93 16.53
CA ALA A 246 -10.77 26.23 15.99
C ALA A 246 -9.53 26.92 15.38
N GLU A 247 -9.68 27.44 14.16
CA GLU A 247 -8.63 28.24 13.50
C GLU A 247 -8.33 29.54 14.26
#